data_AF-A0A7X9JJ02-F1
#
_entry.id   AF-A0A7X9JJ02-F1
#
_cell.length_a   1.000
_cell.length_b   1.000
_cell.length_c   1.000
_cell.angle_alpha   90.00
_cell.angle_beta   90.00
_cell.angle_gamma   90.00
#
_symmetry.space_group_name_H-M   'P 1'
#
loop_
_entity.id
_entity.type
_entity.pdbx_description
1 polymer ?
#
loop_
_entity_poly.entity_id
_entity_poly.type
_entity_poly.pdbx_seq_one_letter_code
_entity_poly.pdbx_strand_id
1 'polypeptide(L)'
;MLTKEYIKELKGRGNGDIGQLINKYQDSASLTFILENLGQLPKDFDGSFLQNLLLHKNSNVRLWAVKTIGKLVKEDYLPVLKNIATIDDDTNVRREAVSSIGRMRTKNGQGILIEILQDNDPKVVCQAIRGLLVFKGDSKIDDCLKSLVNHENEMVRTVIYKEYFAEQKNRDGQPHTESYDYLKNVVVNADTIEVMKLLKDESIHLTFTSPPYYNARDYSIYPSYKAYLEFLADVFREVHRITKEGRFLIVNTSPIIIPRISRAHSSKRYPIPFDIHPYLMEMGWEFIDDIVWMKPEASVKNSIGGFQQHRKPLGYKPNSVTEYLMVYRKSTEQLLDWNIRQYDWQTVQDSKVPEGYETTNVWKIDPCFDKVHSAVFPVELCKRVIQYYSYKGDLVFDPFGGSGTMGKTAKSLDRYFFLTEKDENYFEYMKSKKTKEIFDTHETKFLTLKEFKETIK
;
A
#
# COMPACT_ATOMS: atom_id res chain seq x y z
N MET A 1 34.55 -10.51 -28.97
CA MET A 1 33.39 -9.71 -28.54
C MET A 1 33.26 -9.88 -27.03
N LEU A 2 32.87 -8.85 -26.28
CA LEU A 2 32.72 -8.97 -24.84
C LEU A 2 31.45 -9.78 -24.53
N THR A 3 31.59 -11.00 -24.00
CA THR A 3 30.48 -11.90 -23.67
C THR A 3 30.60 -12.44 -22.25
N LYS A 4 29.51 -12.98 -21.69
CA LYS A 4 29.49 -13.55 -20.35
C LYS A 4 30.39 -14.78 -20.25
N GLU A 5 30.39 -15.61 -21.29
CA GLU A 5 31.20 -16.83 -21.40
C GLU A 5 32.69 -16.48 -21.40
N TYR A 6 33.08 -15.43 -22.12
CA TYR A 6 34.46 -14.97 -22.19
C TYR A 6 34.97 -14.45 -20.83
N ILE A 7 34.15 -13.69 -20.10
CA ILE A 7 34.48 -13.22 -18.74
C ILE A 7 34.63 -14.41 -17.78
N LYS A 8 33.72 -15.39 -17.86
CA LYS A 8 33.76 -16.60 -17.05
C LYS A 8 35.03 -17.43 -17.32
N GLU A 9 35.42 -17.55 -18.59
CA GLU A 9 36.63 -18.24 -19.02
C GLU A 9 37.90 -17.57 -18.47
N LEU A 10 38.04 -16.25 -18.65
CA LEU A 10 39.20 -15.49 -18.15
C LEU A 10 39.33 -15.58 -16.63
N LYS A 11 38.21 -15.52 -15.90
CA LYS A 11 38.22 -15.71 -14.44
C LYS A 11 38.76 -17.08 -14.01
N GLY A 12 38.58 -18.12 -14.83
CA GLY A 12 39.04 -19.48 -14.55
C GLY A 12 40.52 -19.73 -14.86
N ARG A 13 41.17 -18.86 -15.64
CA ARG A 13 42.57 -19.02 -16.09
C ARG A 13 43.61 -18.53 -15.07
N GLY A 14 43.21 -17.79 -14.04
CA GLY A 14 44.08 -17.33 -12.96
C GLY A 14 44.24 -15.81 -12.90
N ASN A 15 45.12 -15.35 -12.01
CA ASN A 15 45.22 -13.95 -11.60
C ASN A 15 45.82 -13.04 -12.67
N GLY A 16 45.08 -11.98 -13.02
CA GLY A 16 45.56 -10.86 -13.86
C GLY A 16 44.77 -10.66 -15.16
N ASP A 17 44.17 -11.72 -15.71
CA ASP A 17 43.47 -11.67 -17.01
C ASP A 17 42.27 -10.72 -17.01
N ILE A 18 41.52 -10.68 -15.91
CA ILE A 18 40.42 -9.72 -15.72
C ILE A 18 40.97 -8.30 -15.62
N GLY A 19 42.09 -8.08 -14.93
CA GLY A 19 42.73 -6.77 -14.86
C GLY A 19 43.18 -6.27 -16.24
N GLN A 20 43.77 -7.15 -17.06
CA GLN A 20 44.13 -6.84 -18.45
C GLN A 20 42.89 -6.53 -19.30
N LEU A 21 41.80 -7.29 -19.12
CA LEU A 21 40.54 -7.05 -19.80
C LEU A 21 39.99 -5.66 -19.43
N ILE A 22 39.98 -5.32 -18.14
CA ILE A 22 39.54 -4.02 -17.65
C ILE A 22 40.38 -2.90 -18.27
N ASN A 23 41.71 -3.04 -18.32
CA ASN A 23 42.60 -2.04 -18.93
C ASN A 23 42.37 -1.84 -20.43
N LYS A 24 41.80 -2.84 -21.12
CA LYS A 24 41.48 -2.77 -22.56
C LYS A 24 40.23 -1.93 -22.85
N TYR A 25 39.32 -1.79 -21.88
CA TYR A 25 38.07 -1.03 -22.06
C TYR A 25 38.08 0.23 -21.20
N GLN A 26 37.77 1.39 -21.82
CA GLN A 26 37.72 2.67 -21.11
C GLN A 26 36.30 3.22 -20.97
N ASP A 27 35.32 2.63 -21.65
CA ASP A 27 33.93 3.08 -21.56
C ASP A 27 33.22 2.45 -20.35
N SER A 28 32.31 3.21 -19.75
CA SER A 28 31.63 2.79 -18.52
C SER A 28 30.74 1.57 -18.73
N ALA A 29 30.14 1.39 -19.91
CA ALA A 29 29.22 0.29 -20.18
C ALA A 29 29.96 -1.06 -20.21
N SER A 30 31.10 -1.13 -20.90
CA SER A 30 31.96 -2.31 -20.93
C SER A 30 32.51 -2.65 -19.56
N LEU A 31 32.98 -1.66 -18.80
CA LEU A 31 33.51 -1.86 -17.44
C LEU A 31 32.43 -2.40 -16.49
N THR A 32 31.23 -1.81 -16.51
CA THR A 32 30.08 -2.32 -15.75
C THR A 32 29.74 -3.75 -16.17
N PHE A 33 29.64 -4.02 -17.47
CA PHE A 33 29.32 -5.36 -17.98
C PHE A 33 30.33 -6.41 -17.52
N ILE A 34 31.62 -6.08 -17.50
CA ILE A 34 32.67 -6.99 -16.99
C ILE A 34 32.42 -7.31 -15.52
N LEU A 35 32.32 -6.28 -14.67
CA LEU A 35 32.20 -6.45 -13.22
C LEU A 35 30.91 -7.18 -12.81
N GLU A 36 29.81 -6.87 -13.50
CA GLU A 36 28.50 -7.50 -13.27
C GLU A 36 28.56 -9.02 -13.49
N ASN A 37 29.30 -9.45 -14.52
CA ASN A 37 29.37 -10.84 -14.92
C ASN A 37 30.52 -11.63 -14.28
N LEU A 38 31.25 -11.06 -13.31
CA LEU A 38 32.29 -11.80 -12.57
C LEU A 38 31.70 -12.93 -11.70
N GLY A 39 30.45 -12.83 -11.25
CA GLY A 39 29.82 -13.85 -10.40
C GLY A 39 30.58 -14.08 -9.08
N GLN A 40 30.71 -15.35 -8.65
CA GLN A 40 31.54 -15.76 -7.51
C GLN A 40 33.03 -15.68 -7.86
N LEU A 41 33.85 -15.17 -6.94
CA LEU A 41 35.28 -14.97 -7.13
C LEU A 41 36.09 -16.11 -6.48
N PRO A 42 37.19 -16.56 -7.09
CA PRO A 42 38.20 -17.39 -6.43
C PRO A 42 38.78 -16.73 -5.17
N LYS A 43 39.26 -17.52 -4.21
CA LYS A 43 39.83 -17.00 -2.94
C LYS A 43 41.09 -16.16 -3.18
N ASP A 44 41.89 -16.56 -4.16
CA ASP A 44 43.14 -15.95 -4.57
C ASP A 44 42.95 -14.84 -5.62
N PHE A 45 41.72 -14.49 -6.00
CA PHE A 45 41.44 -13.49 -7.03
C PHE A 45 42.20 -12.17 -6.82
N ASP A 46 42.93 -11.75 -7.84
CA ASP A 46 43.61 -10.46 -7.87
C ASP A 46 42.63 -9.30 -8.14
N GLY A 47 42.33 -8.55 -7.08
CA GLY A 47 41.48 -7.36 -7.11
C GLY A 47 42.25 -6.03 -7.21
N SER A 48 43.53 -6.03 -7.55
CA SER A 48 44.38 -4.83 -7.58
C SER A 48 43.80 -3.71 -8.47
N PHE A 49 43.22 -4.06 -9.62
CA PHE A 49 42.60 -3.12 -10.56
C PHE A 49 41.39 -2.36 -9.97
N LEU A 50 40.76 -2.88 -8.92
CA LEU A 50 39.54 -2.30 -8.36
C LEU A 50 39.78 -0.91 -7.79
N GLN A 51 40.97 -0.63 -7.24
CA GLN A 51 41.29 0.69 -6.67
C GLN A 51 41.14 1.82 -7.69
N ASN A 52 41.56 1.58 -8.94
CA ASN A 52 41.42 2.58 -10.01
C ASN A 52 39.94 2.80 -10.38
N LEU A 53 39.13 1.74 -10.36
CA LEU A 53 37.70 1.82 -10.69
C LEU A 53 36.88 2.53 -9.62
N LEU A 54 37.36 2.58 -8.38
CA LEU A 54 36.73 3.35 -7.31
C LEU A 54 36.82 4.86 -7.50
N LEU A 55 37.76 5.34 -8.33
CA LEU A 55 37.91 6.77 -8.65
C LEU A 55 37.20 7.15 -9.96
N HIS A 56 36.44 6.21 -10.54
CA HIS A 56 35.82 6.40 -11.84
C HIS A 56 34.67 7.42 -11.78
N LYS A 57 34.54 8.28 -12.81
CA LYS A 57 33.51 9.34 -12.87
C LYS A 57 32.08 8.80 -12.84
N ASN A 58 31.86 7.64 -13.47
CA ASN A 58 30.56 6.97 -13.51
C ASN A 58 30.31 6.18 -12.21
N SER A 59 29.24 6.51 -11.48
CA SER A 59 28.90 5.87 -10.20
C SER A 59 28.56 4.39 -10.32
N ASN A 60 28.03 3.93 -11.46
CA ASN A 60 27.73 2.51 -11.66
C ASN A 60 29.01 1.65 -11.75
N VAL A 61 30.10 2.20 -12.32
CA VAL A 61 31.41 1.54 -12.32
C VAL A 61 31.94 1.45 -10.88
N ARG A 62 31.87 2.54 -10.11
CA ARG A 62 32.28 2.55 -8.70
C ARG A 62 31.46 1.57 -7.87
N LEU A 63 30.13 1.56 -8.04
CA LEU A 63 29.20 0.66 -7.38
C LEU A 63 29.60 -0.80 -7.57
N TRP A 64 29.84 -1.20 -8.82
CA TRP A 64 30.24 -2.57 -9.13
C TRP A 64 31.66 -2.90 -8.67
N ALA A 65 32.57 -1.93 -8.65
CA ALA A 65 33.90 -2.11 -8.07
C ALA A 65 33.82 -2.37 -6.56
N VAL A 66 33.06 -1.56 -5.82
CA VAL A 66 32.76 -1.77 -4.39
C VAL A 66 32.12 -3.14 -4.15
N LYS A 67 31.09 -3.48 -4.94
CA LYS A 67 30.41 -4.77 -4.82
C LYS A 67 31.36 -5.94 -5.03
N THR A 68 32.31 -5.81 -5.95
CA THR A 68 33.36 -6.79 -6.22
C THR A 68 34.35 -6.90 -5.06
N ILE A 69 34.78 -5.77 -4.49
CA ILE A 69 35.58 -5.75 -3.25
C ILE A 69 34.86 -6.50 -2.13
N GLY A 70 33.57 -6.23 -1.92
CA GLY A 70 32.78 -6.92 -0.90
C GLY A 70 32.64 -8.44 -1.11
N LYS A 71 32.85 -8.96 -2.33
CA LYS A 71 32.89 -10.41 -2.59
C LYS A 71 34.22 -11.05 -2.16
N LEU A 72 35.29 -10.28 -2.05
CA LEU A 72 36.61 -10.78 -1.63
C LEU A 72 36.68 -11.01 -0.12
N VAL A 73 35.89 -10.26 0.66
CA VAL A 73 35.79 -10.41 2.13
C VAL A 73 37.15 -10.31 2.82
N LYS A 74 38.03 -9.42 2.35
CA LYS A 74 39.37 -9.16 2.93
C LYS A 74 39.33 -7.87 3.76
N GLU A 75 39.78 -7.93 5.02
CA GLU A 75 39.81 -6.77 5.93
C GLU A 75 40.69 -5.62 5.43
N ASP A 76 41.70 -5.91 4.60
CA ASP A 76 42.59 -4.90 4.01
C ASP A 76 41.83 -3.83 3.20
N TYR A 77 40.60 -4.13 2.74
CA TYR A 77 39.75 -3.18 2.05
C TYR A 77 38.89 -2.31 2.97
N LEU A 78 38.82 -2.59 4.28
CA LEU A 78 38.00 -1.81 5.21
C LEU A 78 38.30 -0.30 5.19
N PRO A 79 39.56 0.17 5.18
CA PRO A 79 39.84 1.61 5.10
C PRO A 79 39.28 2.26 3.84
N VAL A 80 39.41 1.57 2.69
CA VAL A 80 38.90 2.05 1.40
C VAL A 80 37.37 2.06 1.38
N LEU A 81 36.74 1.00 1.88
CA LEU A 81 35.28 0.92 1.97
C LEU A 81 34.70 1.97 2.95
N LYS A 82 35.37 2.20 4.09
CA LYS A 82 35.00 3.26 5.03
C LYS A 82 35.02 4.61 4.34
N ASN A 83 36.12 4.93 3.65
CA ASN A 83 36.25 6.18 2.92
C ASN A 83 35.09 6.36 1.94
N ILE A 84 34.83 5.37 1.08
CA ILE A 84 33.74 5.44 0.09
C ILE A 84 32.37 5.60 0.76
N ALA A 85 32.11 4.87 1.84
CA ALA A 85 30.85 4.98 2.58
C ALA A 85 30.62 6.41 3.11
N THR A 86 31.69 7.14 3.44
CA THR A 86 31.61 8.50 3.98
C THR A 86 31.62 9.59 2.90
N ILE A 87 32.45 9.46 1.86
CA ILE A 87 32.77 10.59 0.96
C ILE A 87 32.23 10.49 -0.47
N ASP A 88 31.76 9.32 -0.92
CA ASP A 88 31.24 9.19 -2.29
C ASP A 88 29.97 10.02 -2.47
N ASP A 89 29.76 10.62 -3.64
CA ASP A 89 28.62 11.49 -3.91
C ASP A 89 27.33 10.69 -4.23
N ASP A 90 27.46 9.42 -4.61
CA ASP A 90 26.32 8.57 -4.96
C ASP A 90 25.90 7.68 -3.77
N THR A 91 24.69 7.91 -3.26
CA THR A 91 24.08 7.13 -2.17
C THR A 91 24.14 5.62 -2.38
N ASN A 92 23.97 5.11 -3.61
CA ASN A 92 24.00 3.67 -3.86
C ASN A 92 25.41 3.10 -3.72
N VAL A 93 26.43 3.84 -4.15
CA VAL A 93 27.84 3.46 -3.98
C VAL A 93 28.18 3.42 -2.49
N ARG A 94 27.82 4.48 -1.75
CA ARG A 94 27.99 4.55 -0.30
C ARG A 94 27.31 3.37 0.40
N ARG A 95 26.04 3.12 0.08
CA ARG A 95 25.25 2.02 0.65
C ARG A 95 25.87 0.65 0.35
N GLU A 96 26.36 0.42 -0.86
CA GLU A 96 27.04 -0.85 -1.19
C GLU A 96 28.37 -1.00 -0.45
N ALA A 97 29.08 0.09 -0.15
CA ALA A 97 30.28 0.04 0.68
C ALA A 97 29.95 -0.38 2.12
N VAL A 98 28.91 0.20 2.72
CA VAL A 98 28.38 -0.22 4.03
C VAL A 98 27.94 -1.69 4.02
N SER A 99 27.20 -2.10 2.99
CA SER A 99 26.80 -3.51 2.79
C SER A 99 28.02 -4.43 2.72
N SER A 100 29.05 -4.03 1.99
CA SER A 100 30.30 -4.78 1.84
C SER A 100 31.06 -4.91 3.17
N ILE A 101 31.13 -3.86 3.98
CA ILE A 101 31.69 -3.89 5.34
C ILE A 101 30.90 -4.88 6.21
N GLY A 102 29.57 -4.80 6.21
CA GLY A 102 28.70 -5.70 6.99
C GLY A 102 28.84 -7.17 6.59
N ARG A 103 29.06 -7.47 5.30
CA ARG A 103 29.29 -8.84 4.81
C ARG A 103 30.56 -9.48 5.37
N MET A 104 31.56 -8.69 5.79
CA MET A 104 32.81 -9.21 6.36
C MET A 104 32.63 -9.75 7.78
N ARG A 105 31.65 -9.25 8.53
CA ARG A 105 31.31 -9.69 9.89
C ARG A 105 32.48 -9.64 10.89
N THR A 106 33.31 -8.61 10.81
CA THR A 106 34.52 -8.46 11.65
C THR A 106 34.32 -7.39 12.72
N LYS A 107 35.10 -7.45 13.81
CA LYS A 107 35.04 -6.44 14.89
C LYS A 107 35.41 -5.03 14.39
N ASN A 108 36.40 -4.93 13.49
CA ASN A 108 36.77 -3.67 12.85
C ASN A 108 35.62 -3.13 12.01
N GLY A 109 34.94 -4.00 11.25
CA GLY A 109 33.74 -3.66 10.50
C GLY A 109 32.61 -3.14 11.39
N GLN A 110 32.35 -3.76 12.54
CA GLN A 110 31.34 -3.30 13.50
C GLN A 110 31.60 -1.86 13.96
N GLY A 111 32.85 -1.52 14.30
CA GLY A 111 33.21 -0.16 14.69
C GLY A 111 32.88 0.87 13.61
N ILE A 112 33.20 0.55 12.35
CA ILE A 112 32.88 1.40 11.20
C ILE A 112 31.36 1.53 11.02
N LEU A 113 30.60 0.44 11.12
CA LEU A 113 29.15 0.49 10.97
C LEU A 113 28.48 1.33 12.07
N ILE A 114 28.97 1.27 13.32
CA ILE A 114 28.48 2.09 14.43
C ILE A 114 28.71 3.58 14.16
N GLU A 115 29.88 3.96 13.64
CA GLU A 115 30.15 5.35 13.24
C GLU A 115 29.17 5.82 12.15
N ILE A 116 28.85 4.95 11.19
CA ILE A 116 27.94 5.25 10.07
C ILE A 116 26.48 5.39 10.52
N LEU A 117 26.10 4.94 11.72
CA LEU A 117 24.76 5.21 12.26
C LEU A 117 24.47 6.70 12.45
N GLN A 118 25.50 7.56 12.44
CA GLN A 118 25.39 9.02 12.54
C GLN A 118 25.32 9.71 11.16
N ASP A 119 25.16 8.95 10.08
CA ASP A 119 25.09 9.53 8.74
C ASP A 119 23.77 10.26 8.48
N ASN A 120 23.81 11.33 7.68
CA ASN A 120 22.61 12.08 7.30
C ASN A 120 21.76 11.36 6.24
N ASP A 121 22.32 10.39 5.50
CA ASP A 121 21.57 9.63 4.51
C ASP A 121 20.88 8.40 5.15
N PRO A 122 19.55 8.40 5.29
CA PRO A 122 18.85 7.31 5.96
C PRO A 122 19.01 5.96 5.25
N LYS A 123 19.28 5.93 3.93
CA LYS A 123 19.52 4.67 3.21
C LYS A 123 20.86 4.05 3.61
N VAL A 124 21.85 4.89 3.92
CA VAL A 124 23.17 4.47 4.41
C VAL A 124 23.05 4.00 5.86
N VAL A 125 22.34 4.75 6.71
CA VAL A 125 22.05 4.37 8.11
C VAL A 125 21.30 3.03 8.19
N CYS A 126 20.22 2.85 7.43
CA CYS A 126 19.47 1.58 7.40
C CYS A 126 20.33 0.39 6.94
N GLN A 127 21.29 0.63 6.02
CA GLN A 127 22.20 -0.42 5.59
C GLN A 127 23.23 -0.77 6.68
N ALA A 128 23.67 0.21 7.49
CA ALA A 128 24.51 -0.03 8.64
C ALA A 128 23.77 -0.81 9.74
N ILE A 129 22.52 -0.43 10.03
CA ILE A 129 21.61 -1.20 10.91
C ILE A 129 21.54 -2.66 10.45
N ARG A 130 21.28 -2.91 9.16
CA ARG A 130 21.23 -4.27 8.60
C ARG A 130 22.53 -5.04 8.77
N GLY A 131 23.68 -4.37 8.63
CA GLY A 131 24.99 -4.99 8.86
C GLY A 131 25.23 -5.34 10.34
N LEU A 132 24.74 -4.51 11.25
CA LEU A 132 24.87 -4.70 12.70
C LEU A 132 23.89 -5.72 13.28
N LEU A 133 22.69 -5.85 12.72
CA LEU A 133 21.66 -6.80 13.17
C LEU A 133 22.10 -8.27 13.10
N VAL A 134 23.11 -8.60 12.29
CA VAL A 134 23.72 -9.94 12.27
C VAL A 134 24.37 -10.30 13.62
N PHE A 135 24.67 -9.30 14.45
CA PHE A 135 25.25 -9.44 15.78
C PHE A 135 24.25 -9.16 16.91
N LYS A 136 22.95 -9.19 16.63
CA LYS A 136 21.88 -9.02 17.62
C LYS A 136 22.11 -9.95 18.82
N GLY A 137 21.97 -9.42 20.03
CA GLY A 137 22.32 -10.10 21.29
C GLY A 137 23.66 -9.68 21.89
N ASP A 138 24.54 -9.02 21.13
CA ASP A 138 25.66 -8.28 21.72
C ASP A 138 25.13 -6.99 22.38
N SER A 139 25.37 -6.84 23.69
CA SER A 139 24.79 -5.74 24.48
C SER A 139 25.17 -4.36 23.93
N LYS A 140 26.42 -4.19 23.48
CA LYS A 140 26.89 -2.88 22.99
C LYS A 140 26.20 -2.53 21.66
N ILE A 141 26.03 -3.50 20.78
CA ILE A 141 25.37 -3.30 19.48
C ILE A 141 23.89 -3.06 19.69
N ASP A 142 23.23 -3.86 20.53
CA ASP A 142 21.82 -3.72 20.83
C ASP A 142 21.50 -2.36 21.45
N ASP A 143 22.31 -1.86 22.38
CA ASP A 143 22.12 -0.54 22.98
C ASP A 143 22.27 0.59 21.94
N CYS A 144 23.28 0.49 21.05
CA CYS A 144 23.43 1.43 19.94
C CYS A 144 22.21 1.43 19.02
N LEU A 145 21.72 0.26 18.61
CA LEU A 145 20.58 0.14 17.69
C LEU A 145 19.28 0.59 18.35
N LYS A 146 19.01 0.20 19.60
CA LYS A 146 17.80 0.63 20.34
C LYS A 146 17.71 2.15 20.49
N SER A 147 18.84 2.85 20.63
CA SER A 147 18.87 4.32 20.75
C SER A 147 18.27 5.04 19.53
N LEU A 148 18.30 4.40 18.35
CA LEU A 148 17.78 4.93 17.09
C LEU A 148 16.24 4.89 17.01
N VAL A 149 15.53 4.41 18.03
CA VAL A 149 14.06 4.50 18.10
C VAL A 149 13.56 5.95 18.05
N ASN A 150 14.40 6.91 18.47
CA ASN A 150 14.12 8.35 18.46
C ASN A 150 14.81 9.10 17.29
N HIS A 151 15.34 8.38 16.30
CA HIS A 151 16.03 8.99 15.16
C HIS A 151 15.09 9.94 14.37
N GLU A 152 15.61 11.02 13.79
CA GLU A 152 14.78 12.02 13.08
C GLU A 152 14.05 11.46 11.85
N ASN A 153 14.69 10.54 11.14
CA ASN A 153 14.13 9.87 9.97
C ASN A 153 13.18 8.71 10.33
N GLU A 154 11.98 8.68 9.74
CA GLU A 154 10.95 7.68 10.08
C GLU A 154 11.31 6.25 9.64
N MET A 155 12.05 6.09 8.54
CA MET A 155 12.48 4.78 8.05
C MET A 155 13.39 4.09 9.06
N VAL A 156 14.33 4.85 9.64
CA VAL A 156 15.24 4.36 10.67
C VAL A 156 14.46 3.95 11.93
N ARG A 157 13.56 4.82 12.43
CA ARG A 157 12.73 4.49 13.59
C ARG A 157 11.89 3.23 13.36
N THR A 158 11.29 3.09 12.18
CA THR A 158 10.42 1.96 11.83
C THR A 158 11.18 0.63 11.87
N VAL A 159 12.39 0.59 11.30
CA VAL A 159 13.24 -0.62 11.31
C VAL A 159 13.58 -1.03 12.75
N ILE A 160 13.92 -0.06 13.60
CA ILE A 160 14.33 -0.31 14.98
C ILE A 160 13.15 -0.72 15.85
N TYR A 161 12.00 -0.06 15.70
CA TYR A 161 10.77 -0.42 16.39
C TYR A 161 10.40 -1.87 16.10
N LYS A 162 10.35 -2.25 14.82
CA LYS A 162 10.07 -3.62 14.39
C LYS A 162 11.04 -4.65 14.97
N GLU A 163 12.33 -4.33 15.01
CA GLU A 163 13.35 -5.30 15.45
C GLU A 163 13.44 -5.48 16.97
N TYR A 164 13.16 -4.44 17.76
CA TYR A 164 13.41 -4.45 19.21
C TYR A 164 12.18 -4.22 20.08
N PHE A 165 11.09 -3.67 19.54
CA PHE A 165 9.96 -3.16 20.32
C PHE A 165 8.59 -3.70 19.88
N ALA A 166 8.47 -4.27 18.67
CA ALA A 166 7.22 -4.87 18.21
C ALA A 166 6.82 -6.05 19.11
N GLU A 167 5.67 -5.93 19.77
CA GLU A 167 5.10 -6.99 20.60
C GLU A 167 4.55 -8.12 19.72
N GLN A 168 4.70 -9.37 20.17
CA GLN A 168 3.95 -10.48 19.57
C GLN A 168 2.48 -10.33 19.96
N LYS A 169 1.64 -9.83 19.05
CA LYS A 169 0.18 -9.81 19.26
C LYS A 169 -0.33 -11.21 19.59
N ASN A 170 -1.01 -11.35 20.73
CA ASN A 170 -1.76 -12.56 21.07
C ASN A 170 -2.84 -12.81 20.00
N ARG A 171 -2.79 -14.00 19.38
CA ARG A 171 -3.69 -14.42 18.31
C ARG A 171 -4.95 -15.07 18.86
N ASP A 172 -5.72 -14.35 19.69
CA ASP A 172 -6.99 -14.86 20.25
C ASP A 172 -8.17 -14.77 19.25
N GLY A 173 -7.90 -15.01 17.96
CA GLY A 173 -8.86 -14.85 16.87
C GLY A 173 -8.95 -16.07 15.95
N GLN A 174 -9.96 -16.07 15.07
CA GLN A 174 -10.03 -17.01 13.95
C GLN A 174 -8.82 -16.85 13.02
N PRO A 175 -8.48 -17.88 12.21
CA PRO A 175 -7.46 -17.73 11.18
C PRO A 175 -7.70 -16.50 10.31
N HIS A 176 -6.62 -15.89 9.80
CA HIS A 176 -6.70 -14.62 9.07
C HIS A 176 -7.61 -14.70 7.84
N THR A 177 -7.65 -15.85 7.17
CA THR A 177 -8.52 -16.13 6.01
C THR A 177 -9.98 -16.35 6.37
N GLU A 178 -10.30 -16.72 7.61
CA GLU A 178 -11.66 -17.11 8.01
C GLU A 178 -12.52 -15.91 8.42
N SER A 179 -13.83 -16.10 8.31
CA SER A 179 -14.87 -15.15 8.71
C SER A 179 -15.90 -15.81 9.61
N TYR A 180 -16.46 -15.03 10.52
CA TYR A 180 -17.55 -15.48 11.39
C TYR A 180 -18.84 -15.75 10.58
N ASP A 181 -19.47 -16.89 10.82
CA ASP A 181 -20.65 -17.32 10.07
C ASP A 181 -21.86 -16.38 10.21
N TYR A 182 -21.98 -15.68 11.34
CA TYR A 182 -23.06 -14.70 11.56
C TYR A 182 -22.90 -13.43 10.70
N LEU A 183 -21.77 -13.25 10.03
CA LEU A 183 -21.50 -12.13 9.12
C LEU A 183 -21.64 -12.50 7.64
N LYS A 184 -21.63 -13.80 7.29
CA LYS A 184 -21.60 -14.24 5.90
C LYS A 184 -22.96 -14.02 5.22
N ASN A 185 -22.97 -13.17 4.20
CA ASN A 185 -24.14 -12.82 3.37
C ASN A 185 -25.29 -12.24 4.20
N VAL A 186 -24.96 -11.31 5.09
CA VAL A 186 -25.92 -10.67 6.01
C VAL A 186 -26.08 -9.19 5.69
N VAL A 187 -27.33 -8.73 5.72
CA VAL A 187 -27.72 -7.32 5.66
C VAL A 187 -28.44 -6.96 6.96
N VAL A 188 -27.99 -5.90 7.64
CA VAL A 188 -28.61 -5.44 8.89
C VAL A 188 -29.25 -4.07 8.68
N ASN A 189 -30.53 -3.94 9.02
CA ASN A 189 -31.22 -2.65 9.06
C ASN A 189 -30.97 -1.94 10.39
N ALA A 190 -29.98 -1.06 10.43
CA ALA A 190 -29.56 -0.34 11.63
C ALA A 190 -28.54 0.76 11.32
N ASP A 191 -28.22 1.58 12.33
CA ASP A 191 -27.07 2.47 12.29
C ASP A 191 -25.75 1.65 12.27
N THR A 192 -24.86 1.98 11.35
CA THR A 192 -23.63 1.21 11.12
C THR A 192 -22.70 1.19 12.33
N ILE A 193 -22.62 2.29 13.11
CA ILE A 193 -21.77 2.36 14.29
C ILE A 193 -22.31 1.44 15.39
N GLU A 194 -23.64 1.41 15.57
CA GLU A 194 -24.28 0.53 16.55
C GLU A 194 -24.02 -0.96 16.23
N VAL A 195 -24.05 -1.32 14.94
CA VAL A 195 -23.77 -2.68 14.49
C VAL A 195 -22.29 -3.03 14.65
N MET A 196 -21.38 -2.16 14.20
CA MET A 196 -19.93 -2.42 14.27
C MET A 196 -19.44 -2.62 15.70
N LYS A 197 -20.00 -1.89 16.68
CA LYS A 197 -19.71 -2.07 18.12
C LYS A 197 -19.99 -3.49 18.64
N LEU A 198 -20.83 -4.26 17.96
CA LEU A 198 -21.12 -5.66 18.32
C LEU A 198 -20.10 -6.65 17.72
N LEU A 199 -19.29 -6.20 16.74
CA LEU A 199 -18.35 -7.05 16.03
C LEU A 199 -17.04 -7.18 16.81
N LYS A 200 -16.45 -8.37 16.72
CA LYS A 200 -15.07 -8.60 17.18
C LYS A 200 -14.08 -7.84 16.30
N ASP A 201 -12.98 -7.42 16.89
CA ASP A 201 -11.82 -6.86 16.19
C ASP A 201 -11.35 -7.82 15.09
N GLU A 202 -10.79 -7.27 14.02
CA GLU A 202 -10.19 -8.06 12.92
C GLU A 202 -11.13 -9.15 12.33
N SER A 203 -12.39 -8.79 12.09
CA SER A 203 -13.43 -9.65 11.49
C SER A 203 -13.65 -9.45 9.99
N ILE A 204 -13.20 -8.33 9.41
CA ILE A 204 -13.45 -7.93 8.01
C ILE A 204 -12.17 -7.96 7.16
N HIS A 205 -12.28 -8.45 5.91
CA HIS A 205 -11.16 -8.54 4.96
C HIS A 205 -11.05 -7.35 4.00
N LEU A 206 -12.17 -6.72 3.64
CA LEU A 206 -12.19 -5.58 2.75
C LEU A 206 -13.39 -4.71 3.08
N THR A 207 -13.19 -3.42 3.30
CA THR A 207 -14.29 -2.45 3.31
C THR A 207 -14.25 -1.64 2.03
N PHE A 208 -15.34 -1.67 1.24
CA PHE A 208 -15.51 -0.78 0.10
C PHE A 208 -16.83 -0.06 0.23
N THR A 209 -16.78 1.27 0.21
CA THR A 209 -17.95 2.09 0.48
C THR A 209 -17.88 3.44 -0.21
N SER A 210 -19.03 4.10 -0.26
CA SER A 210 -19.12 5.54 -0.47
C SER A 210 -20.04 6.14 0.57
N PRO A 211 -19.52 7.02 1.43
CA PRO A 211 -20.35 7.68 2.41
C PRO A 211 -21.41 8.58 1.76
N PRO A 212 -22.52 8.86 2.46
CA PRO A 212 -23.45 9.92 2.06
C PRO A 212 -22.72 11.26 1.98
N TYR A 213 -22.72 11.90 0.81
CA TYR A 213 -22.00 13.17 0.64
C TYR A 213 -22.66 14.32 1.41
N TYR A 214 -21.85 15.17 2.05
CA TYR A 214 -22.28 16.30 2.88
C TYR A 214 -23.35 17.17 2.20
N ASN A 215 -24.58 17.09 2.71
CA ASN A 215 -25.75 17.87 2.28
C ASN A 215 -25.98 17.86 0.76
N ALA A 216 -25.56 16.80 0.07
CA ALA A 216 -25.75 16.65 -1.37
C ALA A 216 -27.14 16.10 -1.73
N ARG A 217 -27.82 15.46 -0.76
CA ARG A 217 -29.13 14.81 -0.91
C ARG A 217 -29.99 15.04 0.33
N ASP A 218 -31.30 14.97 0.15
CA ASP A 218 -32.30 15.31 1.20
C ASP A 218 -32.26 14.35 2.41
N TYR A 219 -31.73 13.14 2.24
CA TYR A 219 -31.61 12.13 3.30
C TYR A 219 -30.31 12.23 4.12
N SER A 220 -29.44 13.21 3.84
CA SER A 220 -28.13 13.33 4.50
C SER A 220 -27.86 14.78 4.91
N ILE A 221 -28.53 15.21 5.98
CA ILE A 221 -28.43 16.57 6.53
C ILE A 221 -27.51 16.56 7.75
N TYR A 222 -26.40 17.30 7.65
CA TYR A 222 -25.42 17.49 8.70
C TYR A 222 -25.40 18.95 9.17
N PRO A 223 -25.25 19.22 10.48
CA PRO A 223 -25.23 20.58 11.02
C PRO A 223 -24.08 21.45 10.50
N SER A 224 -22.94 20.84 10.22
CA SER A 224 -21.77 21.52 9.66
C SER A 224 -20.86 20.53 8.95
N TYR A 225 -19.96 21.05 8.11
CA TYR A 225 -18.97 20.22 7.43
C TYR A 225 -18.02 19.53 8.42
N LYS A 226 -17.71 20.18 9.54
CA LYS A 226 -16.91 19.58 10.61
C LYS A 226 -17.64 18.39 11.25
N ALA A 227 -18.92 18.55 11.58
CA ALA A 227 -19.73 17.47 12.15
C ALA A 227 -19.85 16.27 11.18
N TYR A 228 -19.87 16.54 9.87
CA TYR A 228 -19.80 15.49 8.85
C TYR A 228 -18.47 14.73 8.85
N LEU A 229 -17.33 15.44 8.90
CA LEU A 229 -16.02 14.81 8.98
C LEU A 229 -15.84 14.01 10.29
N GLU A 230 -16.34 14.53 11.41
CA GLU A 230 -16.34 13.84 12.71
C GLU A 230 -17.17 12.55 12.64
N PHE A 231 -18.36 12.59 12.03
CA PHE A 231 -19.18 11.39 11.78
C PHE A 231 -18.43 10.34 10.95
N LEU A 232 -17.79 10.75 9.84
CA LEU A 232 -16.99 9.82 9.04
C LEU A 232 -15.80 9.26 9.81
N ALA A 233 -15.14 10.09 10.61
CA ALA A 233 -14.04 9.66 11.46
C ALA A 233 -14.49 8.60 12.48
N ASP A 234 -15.69 8.75 13.05
CA ASP A 234 -16.27 7.77 13.96
C ASP A 234 -16.57 6.43 13.28
N VAL A 235 -17.14 6.47 12.08
CA VAL A 235 -17.37 5.27 11.26
C VAL A 235 -16.04 4.60 10.93
N PHE A 236 -15.06 5.34 10.40
CA PHE A 236 -13.79 4.76 9.95
C PHE A 236 -12.88 4.30 11.09
N ARG A 237 -13.06 4.81 12.31
CA ARG A 237 -12.42 4.29 13.51
C ARG A 237 -12.92 2.88 13.85
N GLU A 238 -14.22 2.66 13.79
CA GLU A 238 -14.79 1.32 13.97
C GLU A 238 -14.40 0.38 12.82
N VAL A 239 -14.40 0.88 11.57
CA VAL A 239 -13.91 0.11 10.42
C VAL A 239 -12.46 -0.31 10.60
N HIS A 240 -11.59 0.56 11.12
CA HIS A 240 -10.19 0.22 11.41
C HIS A 240 -10.09 -0.91 12.43
N ARG A 241 -10.84 -0.81 13.54
CA ARG A 241 -10.88 -1.83 14.59
C ARG A 241 -11.26 -3.21 14.03
N ILE A 242 -12.34 -3.28 13.25
CA ILE A 242 -12.86 -4.55 12.70
C ILE A 242 -12.09 -5.05 11.47
N THR A 243 -11.30 -4.22 10.79
CA THR A 243 -10.50 -4.66 9.64
C THR A 243 -9.32 -5.50 10.11
N LYS A 244 -9.07 -6.63 9.46
CA LYS A 244 -7.91 -7.49 9.76
C LYS A 244 -6.59 -6.79 9.44
N GLU A 245 -5.52 -7.15 10.15
CA GLU A 245 -4.19 -6.58 9.89
C GLU A 245 -3.78 -6.72 8.42
N GLY A 246 -3.25 -5.65 7.83
CA GLY A 246 -2.78 -5.63 6.44
C GLY A 246 -3.88 -5.69 5.38
N ARG A 247 -5.16 -5.56 5.77
CA ARG A 247 -6.33 -5.52 4.87
C ARG A 247 -6.80 -4.11 4.56
N PHE A 248 -7.73 -3.98 3.62
CA PHE A 248 -7.97 -2.74 2.91
C PHE A 248 -9.30 -2.06 3.25
N LEU A 249 -9.25 -0.73 3.23
CA LEU A 249 -10.39 0.17 3.18
C LEU A 249 -10.29 0.98 1.89
N ILE A 250 -11.33 0.94 1.06
CA ILE A 250 -11.46 1.77 -0.13
C ILE A 250 -12.66 2.68 0.05
N VAL A 251 -12.41 3.99 -0.02
CA VAL A 251 -13.45 5.01 0.18
C VAL A 251 -13.65 5.77 -1.13
N ASN A 252 -14.80 5.57 -1.77
CA ASN A 252 -15.18 6.38 -2.92
C ASN A 252 -15.80 7.69 -2.44
N THR A 253 -15.14 8.81 -2.74
CA THR A 253 -15.67 10.16 -2.50
C THR A 253 -15.30 11.12 -3.62
N SER A 254 -15.89 12.32 -3.61
CA SER A 254 -15.51 13.40 -4.53
C SER A 254 -15.59 14.77 -3.86
N PRO A 255 -14.85 15.77 -4.37
CA PRO A 255 -15.04 17.14 -3.94
C PRO A 255 -16.42 17.68 -4.34
N ILE A 256 -17.21 18.10 -3.36
CA ILE A 256 -18.57 18.61 -3.58
C ILE A 256 -18.60 20.14 -3.71
N ILE A 257 -19.55 20.65 -4.47
CA ILE A 257 -19.77 22.10 -4.62
C ILE A 257 -21.02 22.49 -3.83
N ILE A 258 -20.86 23.43 -2.91
CA ILE A 258 -21.99 24.08 -2.23
C ILE A 258 -22.43 25.28 -3.06
N PRO A 259 -23.69 25.31 -3.52
CA PRO A 259 -24.22 26.41 -4.30
C PRO A 259 -24.21 27.70 -3.46
N ARG A 260 -24.04 28.84 -4.13
CA ARG A 260 -24.18 30.15 -3.48
C ARG A 260 -25.64 30.35 -3.04
N ILE A 261 -25.82 30.99 -1.89
CA ILE A 261 -27.15 31.35 -1.37
C ILE A 261 -27.79 32.45 -2.24
N SER A 262 -27.00 33.43 -2.69
CA SER A 262 -27.47 34.51 -3.56
C SER A 262 -26.34 35.04 -4.45
N ARG A 263 -26.64 35.99 -5.35
CA ARG A 263 -25.63 36.62 -6.23
C ARG A 263 -24.54 37.39 -5.47
N ALA A 264 -24.79 37.77 -4.23
CA ALA A 264 -23.81 38.43 -3.36
C ALA A 264 -22.80 37.45 -2.72
N HIS A 265 -23.05 36.14 -2.85
CA HIS A 265 -22.23 35.10 -2.21
C HIS A 265 -21.48 34.27 -3.27
N SER A 266 -20.30 33.77 -2.89
CA SER A 266 -19.55 32.80 -3.67
C SER A 266 -19.98 31.37 -3.35
N SER A 267 -19.91 30.49 -4.35
CA SER A 267 -19.98 29.05 -4.13
C SER A 267 -18.71 28.57 -3.44
N LYS A 268 -18.81 27.55 -2.57
CA LYS A 268 -17.66 26.89 -1.94
C LYS A 268 -17.50 25.48 -2.48
N ARG A 269 -16.28 24.94 -2.45
CA ARG A 269 -16.00 23.54 -2.79
C ARG A 269 -15.35 22.87 -1.59
N TYR A 270 -15.89 21.76 -1.15
CA TYR A 270 -15.33 20.98 -0.05
C TYR A 270 -14.58 19.76 -0.59
N PRO A 271 -13.27 19.64 -0.31
CA PRO A 271 -12.42 18.57 -0.80
C PRO A 271 -12.49 17.32 0.09
N ILE A 272 -13.68 16.72 0.26
CA ILE A 272 -13.95 15.55 1.15
C ILE A 272 -12.82 14.50 1.19
N PRO A 273 -12.35 13.92 0.06
CA PRO A 273 -11.31 12.89 0.09
C PRO A 273 -10.01 13.33 0.76
N PHE A 274 -9.68 14.62 0.65
CA PHE A 274 -8.46 15.20 1.18
C PHE A 274 -8.63 15.63 2.65
N ASP A 275 -9.81 16.10 3.02
CA ASP A 275 -10.08 16.53 4.40
C ASP A 275 -10.23 15.34 5.37
N ILE A 276 -10.69 14.17 4.90
CA ILE A 276 -10.78 12.95 5.74
C ILE A 276 -9.44 12.20 5.84
N HIS A 277 -8.53 12.40 4.88
CA HIS A 277 -7.26 11.67 4.82
C HIS A 277 -6.41 11.78 6.10
N PRO A 278 -6.19 12.97 6.71
CA PRO A 278 -5.43 13.09 7.95
C PRO A 278 -6.01 12.26 9.10
N TYR A 279 -7.34 12.25 9.26
CA TYR A 279 -8.02 11.45 10.27
C TYR A 279 -7.73 9.95 10.09
N LEU A 280 -7.76 9.46 8.85
CA LEU A 280 -7.46 8.06 8.56
C LEU A 280 -6.00 7.72 8.88
N MET A 281 -5.05 8.58 8.52
CA MET A 281 -3.64 8.37 8.84
C MET A 281 -3.39 8.31 10.36
N GLU A 282 -4.00 9.21 11.13
CA GLU A 282 -3.91 9.24 12.60
C GLU A 282 -4.51 7.97 13.26
N MET A 283 -5.50 7.35 12.64
CA MET A 283 -6.11 6.09 13.14
C MET A 283 -5.22 4.86 12.91
N GLY A 284 -4.13 4.96 12.13
CA GLY A 284 -3.29 3.84 11.75
C GLY A 284 -3.72 3.16 10.44
N TRP A 285 -4.30 3.93 9.52
CA TRP A 285 -4.36 3.56 8.12
C TRP A 285 -3.11 4.03 7.38
N GLU A 286 -2.64 3.23 6.43
CA GLU A 286 -1.60 3.60 5.47
C GLU A 286 -2.26 3.91 4.14
N PHE A 287 -1.98 5.09 3.58
CA PHE A 287 -2.39 5.42 2.23
C PHE A 287 -1.56 4.63 1.21
N ILE A 288 -2.24 3.93 0.30
CA ILE A 288 -1.63 3.09 -0.73
C ILE A 288 -1.70 3.74 -2.09
N ASP A 289 -2.87 4.25 -2.48
CA ASP A 289 -3.10 4.82 -3.81
C ASP A 289 -4.36 5.70 -3.85
N ASP A 290 -4.44 6.61 -4.82
CA ASP A 290 -5.63 7.36 -5.20
C ASP A 290 -6.09 6.97 -6.60
N ILE A 291 -7.07 6.06 -6.66
CA ILE A 291 -7.64 5.65 -7.94
C ILE A 291 -8.65 6.71 -8.40
N VAL A 292 -8.43 7.25 -9.59
CA VAL A 292 -9.30 8.24 -10.23
C VAL A 292 -10.35 7.53 -11.07
N TRP A 293 -11.59 7.50 -10.60
CA TRP A 293 -12.73 7.08 -11.41
C TRP A 293 -13.14 8.22 -12.35
N MET A 294 -12.84 8.05 -13.63
CA MET A 294 -13.20 8.97 -14.70
C MET A 294 -14.50 8.55 -15.37
N LYS A 295 -15.51 9.42 -15.31
CA LYS A 295 -16.79 9.25 -15.98
C LYS A 295 -16.78 9.93 -17.35
N PRO A 296 -17.64 9.52 -18.29
CA PRO A 296 -17.86 10.29 -19.52
C PRO A 296 -18.32 11.72 -19.22
N GLU A 297 -17.83 12.69 -19.98
CA GLU A 297 -18.18 14.10 -19.77
C GLU A 297 -19.70 14.35 -19.89
N ALA A 298 -20.38 13.63 -20.77
CA ALA A 298 -21.83 13.72 -20.96
C ALA A 298 -22.65 13.35 -19.71
N SER A 299 -22.03 12.66 -18.73
CA SER A 299 -22.70 12.20 -17.52
C SER A 299 -22.67 13.20 -16.36
N VAL A 300 -21.97 14.33 -16.51
CA VAL A 300 -21.80 15.31 -15.42
C VAL A 300 -22.42 16.66 -15.75
N LYS A 301 -22.71 17.44 -14.70
CA LYS A 301 -23.31 18.77 -14.83
C LYS A 301 -22.38 19.74 -15.56
N ASN A 302 -22.88 20.36 -16.62
CA ASN A 302 -22.16 21.39 -17.36
C ASN A 302 -21.94 22.65 -16.49
N SER A 303 -20.70 22.82 -16.04
CA SER A 303 -20.23 23.97 -15.26
C SER A 303 -19.38 24.94 -16.09
N ILE A 304 -18.89 24.50 -17.25
CA ILE A 304 -18.03 25.29 -18.14
C ILE A 304 -18.81 26.20 -19.11
N GLY A 305 -20.12 25.98 -19.28
CA GLY A 305 -20.94 26.68 -20.26
C GLY A 305 -20.87 28.21 -20.21
N GLY A 306 -20.80 28.81 -19.01
CA GLY A 306 -20.60 30.26 -18.88
C GLY A 306 -19.27 30.72 -19.49
N PHE A 307 -18.18 30.02 -19.16
CA PHE A 307 -16.84 30.34 -19.68
C PHE A 307 -16.76 30.18 -21.20
N GLN A 308 -17.43 29.17 -21.77
CA GLN A 308 -17.49 28.98 -23.23
C GLN A 308 -18.06 30.21 -23.96
N GLN A 309 -19.02 30.92 -23.33
CA GLN A 309 -19.62 32.12 -23.89
C GLN A 309 -18.72 33.35 -23.76
N HIS A 310 -18.21 33.63 -22.55
CA HIS A 310 -17.54 34.91 -22.28
C HIS A 310 -16.01 34.86 -22.31
N ARG A 311 -15.38 33.68 -22.13
CA ARG A 311 -13.92 33.42 -22.14
C ARG A 311 -13.10 34.40 -21.29
N LYS A 312 -13.67 34.85 -20.16
CA LYS A 312 -13.03 35.84 -19.28
C LYS A 312 -12.10 35.12 -18.31
N PRO A 313 -10.86 35.59 -18.11
CA PRO A 313 -9.99 35.12 -17.04
C PRO A 313 -10.71 35.14 -15.68
N LEU A 314 -10.31 34.25 -14.77
CA LEU A 314 -10.96 33.99 -13.47
C LEU A 314 -12.35 33.32 -13.52
N GLY A 315 -12.95 33.19 -14.71
CA GLY A 315 -14.24 32.50 -14.90
C GLY A 315 -14.13 31.01 -15.26
N TYR A 316 -12.92 30.47 -15.42
CA TYR A 316 -12.72 29.07 -15.84
C TYR A 316 -13.12 28.09 -14.73
N LYS A 317 -14.13 27.26 -15.02
CA LYS A 317 -14.64 26.21 -14.11
C LYS A 317 -14.98 24.96 -14.93
N PRO A 318 -14.06 23.98 -15.03
CA PRO A 318 -14.30 22.79 -15.84
C PRO A 318 -15.36 21.86 -15.26
N ASN A 319 -15.94 21.03 -16.12
CA ASN A 319 -16.81 19.94 -15.70
C ASN A 319 -16.01 18.95 -14.85
N SER A 320 -16.49 18.62 -13.66
CA SER A 320 -15.83 17.64 -12.78
C SER A 320 -16.28 16.24 -13.17
N VAL A 321 -15.47 15.57 -13.98
CA VAL A 321 -15.72 14.21 -14.52
C VAL A 321 -15.13 13.10 -13.65
N THR A 322 -14.49 13.43 -12.54
CA THR A 322 -13.74 12.47 -11.71
C THR A 322 -14.31 12.34 -10.31
N GLU A 323 -14.21 11.13 -9.78
CA GLU A 323 -14.26 10.82 -8.35
C GLU A 323 -13.00 10.07 -7.93
N TYR A 324 -12.76 9.98 -6.63
CA TYR A 324 -11.60 9.31 -6.06
C TYR A 324 -12.04 8.07 -5.30
N LEU A 325 -11.33 6.97 -5.53
CA LEU A 325 -11.32 5.79 -4.68
C LEU A 325 -10.01 5.85 -3.91
N MET A 326 -10.07 6.38 -2.69
CA MET A 326 -8.92 6.47 -1.81
C MET A 326 -8.64 5.10 -1.21
N VAL A 327 -7.48 4.54 -1.49
CA VAL A 327 -7.09 3.18 -1.08
C VAL A 327 -6.21 3.24 0.16
N TYR A 328 -6.68 2.61 1.22
CA TYR A 328 -5.98 2.52 2.49
C TYR A 328 -5.77 1.06 2.89
N ARG A 329 -4.69 0.80 3.63
CA ARG A 329 -4.39 -0.49 4.25
C ARG A 329 -4.23 -0.31 5.75
N LYS A 330 -4.81 -1.19 6.56
CA LYS A 330 -4.57 -1.19 8.00
C LYS A 330 -3.09 -1.49 8.24
N SER A 331 -2.41 -0.62 8.98
CA SER A 331 -0.96 -0.72 9.21
C SER A 331 -0.53 -2.13 9.59
N THR A 332 0.58 -2.57 9.01
CA THR A 332 1.17 -3.88 9.27
C THR A 332 2.66 -3.85 9.06
N GLU A 333 3.38 -4.56 9.92
CA GLU A 333 4.81 -4.81 9.73
C GLU A 333 5.09 -6.01 8.82
N GLN A 334 4.05 -6.76 8.45
CA GLN A 334 4.14 -7.95 7.63
C GLN A 334 4.29 -7.58 6.15
N LEU A 335 5.07 -8.39 5.44
CA LEU A 335 5.17 -8.27 3.98
C LEU A 335 3.88 -8.77 3.32
N LEU A 336 3.61 -8.33 2.08
CA LEU A 336 2.44 -8.78 1.33
C LEU A 336 2.37 -10.31 1.22
N ASP A 337 3.52 -10.96 1.02
CA ASP A 337 3.64 -12.42 0.98
C ASP A 337 3.09 -13.12 2.23
N TRP A 338 3.17 -12.49 3.41
CA TRP A 338 2.61 -13.08 4.63
C TRP A 338 1.09 -13.23 4.52
N ASN A 339 0.39 -12.23 3.99
CA ASN A 339 -1.04 -12.27 3.74
C ASN A 339 -1.39 -13.37 2.73
N ILE A 340 -0.66 -13.42 1.61
CA ILE A 340 -0.93 -14.38 0.52
C ILE A 340 -0.71 -15.82 0.97
N ARG A 341 0.35 -16.09 1.75
CA ARG A 341 0.68 -17.44 2.25
C ARG A 341 -0.29 -17.97 3.30
N GLN A 342 -1.25 -17.17 3.76
CA GLN A 342 -2.33 -17.68 4.62
C GLN A 342 -3.38 -18.49 3.85
N TYR A 343 -3.46 -18.31 2.52
CA TYR A 343 -4.42 -19.02 1.67
C TYR A 343 -3.84 -20.31 1.12
N ASP A 344 -4.71 -21.30 0.89
CA ASP A 344 -4.35 -22.49 0.14
C ASP A 344 -4.08 -22.17 -1.34
N TRP A 345 -3.37 -23.05 -2.02
CA TRP A 345 -2.94 -22.84 -3.39
C TRP A 345 -4.11 -22.66 -4.37
N GLN A 346 -5.22 -23.38 -4.17
CA GLN A 346 -6.38 -23.34 -5.06
C GLN A 346 -7.09 -21.99 -4.95
N THR A 347 -7.33 -21.51 -3.72
CA THR A 347 -7.90 -20.18 -3.49
C THR A 347 -7.06 -19.07 -4.11
N VAL A 348 -5.72 -19.18 -4.04
CA VAL A 348 -4.82 -18.22 -4.69
C VAL A 348 -4.95 -18.27 -6.22
N GLN A 349 -5.03 -19.47 -6.82
CA GLN A 349 -5.21 -19.58 -8.27
C GLN A 349 -6.56 -19.02 -8.72
N ASP A 350 -7.64 -19.37 -8.03
CA ASP A 350 -9.01 -18.98 -8.40
C ASP A 350 -9.29 -17.49 -8.17
N SER A 351 -8.51 -16.85 -7.29
CA SER A 351 -8.63 -15.42 -7.02
C SER A 351 -7.80 -14.54 -7.96
N LYS A 352 -7.01 -15.11 -8.87
CA LYS A 352 -6.23 -14.34 -9.82
C LYS A 352 -7.13 -13.41 -10.64
N VAL A 353 -6.70 -12.16 -10.77
CA VAL A 353 -7.35 -11.20 -11.64
C VAL A 353 -7.20 -11.68 -13.10
N PRO A 354 -8.28 -11.77 -13.88
CA PRO A 354 -8.22 -12.14 -15.29
C PRO A 354 -7.37 -11.17 -16.13
N GLU A 355 -6.97 -11.57 -17.33
CA GLU A 355 -6.33 -10.67 -18.30
C GLU A 355 -7.21 -9.44 -18.62
N GLY A 356 -6.58 -8.38 -19.12
CA GLY A 356 -7.27 -7.11 -19.39
C GLY A 356 -7.48 -6.25 -18.14
N TYR A 357 -6.70 -6.49 -17.08
CA TYR A 357 -6.68 -5.66 -15.88
C TYR A 357 -6.07 -4.29 -16.15
N GLU A 358 -6.53 -3.30 -15.40
CA GLU A 358 -5.99 -1.93 -15.43
C GLU A 358 -4.55 -1.87 -14.96
N THR A 359 -3.72 -1.13 -15.70
CA THR A 359 -2.31 -0.88 -15.38
C THR A 359 -2.05 0.54 -14.86
N THR A 360 -3.10 1.37 -14.77
CA THR A 360 -3.04 2.73 -14.27
C THR A 360 -4.05 2.96 -13.15
N ASN A 361 -3.82 4.00 -12.35
CA ASN A 361 -4.76 4.44 -11.32
C ASN A 361 -5.96 5.22 -11.90
N VAL A 362 -6.12 5.35 -13.23
CA VAL A 362 -7.27 6.02 -13.85
C VAL A 362 -8.23 5.00 -14.43
N TRP A 363 -9.41 4.87 -13.84
CA TRP A 363 -10.43 3.92 -14.27
C TRP A 363 -11.55 4.62 -15.01
N LYS A 364 -11.76 4.24 -16.28
CA LYS A 364 -12.83 4.78 -17.11
C LYS A 364 -14.04 3.86 -17.02
N ILE A 365 -15.05 4.28 -16.26
CA ILE A 365 -16.25 3.47 -16.01
C ILE A 365 -17.47 4.38 -16.13
N ASP A 366 -18.47 3.93 -16.89
CA ASP A 366 -19.73 4.65 -17.04
C ASP A 366 -20.54 4.59 -15.73
N PRO A 367 -21.17 5.70 -15.30
CA PRO A 367 -22.04 5.69 -14.13
C PRO A 367 -23.32 4.88 -14.42
N CYS A 368 -23.94 4.36 -13.36
CA CYS A 368 -25.23 3.68 -13.44
C CYS A 368 -26.33 4.54 -12.80
N PHE A 369 -27.58 4.24 -13.17
CA PHE A 369 -28.77 4.87 -12.60
C PHE A 369 -29.67 3.81 -11.97
N ASP A 370 -30.22 4.10 -10.79
CA ASP A 370 -31.26 3.32 -10.15
C ASP A 370 -32.43 4.26 -9.77
N LYS A 371 -33.66 3.77 -9.92
CA LYS A 371 -34.87 4.58 -9.70
C LYS A 371 -35.16 4.82 -8.22
N VAL A 372 -34.72 3.92 -7.35
CA VAL A 372 -34.96 3.94 -5.91
C VAL A 372 -33.76 4.58 -5.21
N HIS A 373 -32.53 4.21 -5.57
CA HIS A 373 -31.32 4.78 -5.00
C HIS A 373 -30.61 5.71 -6.01
N SER A 374 -30.60 7.01 -5.74
CA SER A 374 -30.08 8.00 -6.70
C SER A 374 -28.55 8.07 -6.82
N ALA A 375 -27.81 7.35 -5.96
CA ALA A 375 -26.35 7.44 -5.83
C ALA A 375 -25.67 6.05 -5.83
N VAL A 376 -26.00 5.20 -6.80
CA VAL A 376 -25.45 3.83 -6.89
C VAL A 376 -24.12 3.82 -7.65
N PHE A 377 -23.12 3.11 -7.12
CA PHE A 377 -21.89 2.82 -7.86
C PHE A 377 -22.11 1.73 -8.91
N PRO A 378 -21.49 1.82 -10.09
CA PRO A 378 -21.59 0.78 -11.11
C PRO A 378 -21.08 -0.57 -10.61
N VAL A 379 -21.74 -1.66 -11.04
CA VAL A 379 -21.30 -3.05 -10.76
C VAL A 379 -19.84 -3.28 -11.17
N GLU A 380 -19.41 -2.71 -12.30
CA GLU A 380 -18.03 -2.82 -12.77
C GLU A 380 -17.03 -2.19 -11.79
N LEU A 381 -17.38 -1.05 -11.16
CA LEU A 381 -16.53 -0.43 -10.15
C LEU A 381 -16.40 -1.34 -8.92
N CYS A 382 -17.52 -1.86 -8.41
CA CYS A 382 -17.53 -2.81 -7.29
C CYS A 382 -16.72 -4.07 -7.63
N LYS A 383 -16.92 -4.63 -8.82
CA LYS A 383 -16.25 -5.86 -9.27
C LYS A 383 -14.74 -5.67 -9.25
N ARG A 384 -14.25 -4.56 -9.80
CA ARG A 384 -12.82 -4.27 -9.86
C ARG A 384 -12.20 -4.16 -8.47
N VAL A 385 -12.83 -3.40 -7.57
CA VAL A 385 -12.36 -3.25 -6.17
C VAL A 385 -12.33 -4.61 -5.47
N ILE A 386 -13.41 -5.39 -5.55
CA ILE A 386 -13.51 -6.70 -4.88
C ILE A 386 -12.44 -7.66 -5.42
N GLN A 387 -12.23 -7.72 -6.74
CA GLN A 387 -11.23 -8.62 -7.33
C GLN A 387 -9.80 -8.21 -6.99
N TYR A 388 -9.50 -6.92 -6.88
CA TYR A 388 -8.13 -6.44 -6.67
C TYR A 388 -7.70 -6.49 -5.19
N TYR A 389 -8.64 -6.35 -4.26
CA TYR A 389 -8.35 -6.18 -2.84
C TYR A 389 -8.93 -7.29 -1.94
N SER A 390 -9.43 -8.39 -2.50
CA SER A 390 -9.90 -9.56 -1.73
C SER A 390 -9.70 -10.89 -2.47
N TYR A 391 -9.55 -11.98 -1.72
CA TYR A 391 -9.56 -13.35 -2.22
C TYR A 391 -10.99 -13.90 -2.25
N LYS A 392 -11.22 -14.98 -3.02
CA LYS A 392 -12.45 -15.75 -2.92
C LYS A 392 -12.62 -16.27 -1.49
N GLY A 393 -13.86 -16.28 -1.00
CA GLY A 393 -14.18 -16.63 0.38
C GLY A 393 -13.94 -15.52 1.42
N ASP A 394 -13.27 -14.42 1.06
CA ASP A 394 -13.13 -13.26 1.96
C ASP A 394 -14.50 -12.60 2.23
N LEU A 395 -14.60 -11.94 3.39
CA LEU A 395 -15.77 -11.15 3.78
C LEU A 395 -15.55 -9.67 3.46
N VAL A 396 -16.38 -9.16 2.55
CA VAL A 396 -16.39 -7.74 2.18
C VAL A 396 -17.49 -6.98 2.93
N PHE A 397 -17.20 -5.75 3.36
CA PHE A 397 -18.09 -4.91 4.16
C PHE A 397 -18.44 -3.58 3.48
N ASP A 398 -19.70 -3.18 3.56
CA ASP A 398 -20.16 -1.82 3.23
C ASP A 398 -20.99 -1.24 4.40
N PRO A 399 -20.49 -0.22 5.12
CA PRO A 399 -21.24 0.46 6.17
C PRO A 399 -22.44 1.28 5.64
N PHE A 400 -22.49 1.56 4.34
CA PHE A 400 -23.51 2.39 3.68
C PHE A 400 -24.13 1.62 2.50
N GLY A 401 -24.77 0.49 2.80
CA GLY A 401 -25.14 -0.52 1.80
C GLY A 401 -26.05 -0.05 0.65
N GLY A 402 -26.85 1.00 0.85
CA GLY A 402 -27.70 1.60 -0.18
C GLY A 402 -28.57 0.57 -0.89
N SER A 403 -28.43 0.46 -2.21
CA SER A 403 -29.17 -0.53 -3.02
C SER A 403 -28.61 -1.97 -2.97
N GLY A 404 -27.55 -2.22 -2.21
CA GLY A 404 -26.93 -3.55 -2.05
C GLY A 404 -26.08 -3.99 -3.24
N THR A 405 -25.64 -3.05 -4.08
CA THR A 405 -24.85 -3.36 -5.30
C THR A 405 -23.55 -4.08 -4.96
N MET A 406 -22.88 -3.67 -3.88
CA MET A 406 -21.64 -4.29 -3.41
C MET A 406 -21.88 -5.75 -3.01
N GLY A 407 -22.87 -6.04 -2.15
CA GLY A 407 -23.16 -7.40 -1.69
C GLY A 407 -23.54 -8.35 -2.83
N LYS A 408 -24.38 -7.89 -3.78
CA LYS A 408 -24.70 -8.70 -4.98
C LYS A 408 -23.45 -9.02 -5.79
N THR A 409 -22.58 -8.04 -5.99
CA THR A 409 -21.35 -8.20 -6.78
C THR A 409 -20.35 -9.11 -6.08
N ALA A 410 -20.21 -8.99 -4.75
CA ALA A 410 -19.38 -9.86 -3.94
C ALA A 410 -19.80 -11.32 -4.07
N LYS A 411 -21.11 -11.58 -3.93
CA LYS A 411 -21.68 -12.91 -4.05
C LYS A 411 -21.44 -13.51 -5.45
N SER A 412 -21.60 -12.73 -6.52
CA SER A 412 -21.31 -13.23 -7.88
C SER A 412 -19.82 -13.43 -8.19
N LEU A 413 -18.94 -13.01 -7.29
CA LEU A 413 -17.50 -13.20 -7.36
C LEU A 413 -17.00 -14.23 -6.35
N ASP A 414 -17.88 -15.03 -5.75
CA ASP A 414 -17.53 -16.02 -4.72
C ASP A 414 -16.88 -15.41 -3.46
N ARG A 415 -17.33 -14.21 -3.05
CA ARG A 415 -16.99 -13.58 -1.76
C ARG A 415 -18.23 -13.53 -0.87
N TYR A 416 -18.02 -13.58 0.44
CA TYR A 416 -19.08 -13.27 1.40
C TYR A 416 -19.22 -11.76 1.54
N PHE A 417 -20.40 -11.30 1.91
CA PHE A 417 -20.60 -9.87 2.22
C PHE A 417 -21.29 -9.66 3.57
N PHE A 418 -21.03 -8.50 4.16
CA PHE A 418 -21.78 -7.94 5.27
C PHE A 418 -22.17 -6.50 4.92
N LEU A 419 -23.44 -6.12 5.07
CA LEU A 419 -23.91 -4.76 4.77
C LEU A 419 -24.70 -4.20 5.95
N THR A 420 -24.57 -2.90 6.19
CA THR A 420 -25.50 -2.15 7.05
C THR A 420 -26.21 -1.07 6.24
N GLU A 421 -27.50 -0.90 6.48
CA GLU A 421 -28.29 0.16 5.86
C GLU A 421 -29.32 0.67 6.87
N LYS A 422 -29.35 2.00 7.08
CA LYS A 422 -30.20 2.63 8.08
C LYS A 422 -31.60 2.93 7.52
N ASP A 423 -31.70 3.30 6.25
CA ASP A 423 -32.96 3.62 5.60
C ASP A 423 -33.74 2.33 5.29
N GLU A 424 -34.89 2.17 5.94
CA GLU A 424 -35.77 1.03 5.78
C GLU A 424 -36.23 0.84 4.32
N ASN A 425 -36.38 1.92 3.54
CA ASN A 425 -36.78 1.82 2.14
C ASN A 425 -35.71 1.16 1.29
N TYR A 426 -34.44 1.50 1.51
CA TYR A 426 -33.31 0.87 0.82
C TYR A 426 -33.12 -0.58 1.27
N PHE A 427 -33.32 -0.86 2.55
CA PHE A 427 -33.31 -2.22 3.09
C PHE A 427 -34.39 -3.11 2.47
N GLU A 428 -35.65 -2.66 2.46
CA GLU A 428 -36.75 -3.41 1.84
C GLU A 428 -36.59 -3.51 0.32
N TYR A 429 -36.01 -2.50 -0.34
CA TYR A 429 -35.62 -2.59 -1.74
C TYR A 429 -34.62 -3.72 -1.99
N MET A 430 -33.54 -3.81 -1.20
CA MET A 430 -32.57 -4.91 -1.30
C MET A 430 -33.24 -6.28 -1.10
N LYS A 431 -34.10 -6.39 -0.08
CA LYS A 431 -34.84 -7.61 0.24
C LYS A 431 -35.78 -8.03 -0.89
N SER A 432 -36.42 -7.08 -1.58
CA SER A 432 -37.27 -7.35 -2.74
C SER A 432 -36.52 -7.92 -3.95
N LYS A 433 -35.20 -7.65 -4.05
CA LYS A 433 -34.33 -8.16 -5.12
C LYS A 433 -33.78 -9.55 -4.86
N LYS A 434 -34.11 -10.14 -3.70
CA LYS A 434 -33.70 -11.50 -3.34
C LYS A 434 -34.21 -12.48 -4.40
N THR A 435 -33.27 -13.02 -5.18
CA THR A 435 -33.55 -14.01 -6.22
C THR A 435 -33.59 -15.38 -5.55
N LYS A 436 -34.73 -16.06 -5.57
CA LYS A 436 -34.84 -17.46 -5.14
C LYS A 436 -34.32 -18.35 -6.27
N GLU A 437 -33.01 -18.45 -6.41
CA GLU A 437 -32.41 -19.45 -7.29
C GLU A 437 -32.39 -20.81 -6.57
N ILE A 438 -32.85 -21.86 -7.26
CA ILE A 438 -32.97 -23.23 -6.73
C ILE A 438 -31.60 -23.78 -6.26
N PHE A 439 -30.50 -23.22 -6.78
CA PHE A 439 -29.12 -23.62 -6.50
C PHE A 439 -28.32 -22.55 -5.73
N ASP A 440 -29.00 -21.59 -5.09
CA ASP A 440 -28.30 -20.61 -4.24
C ASP A 440 -27.73 -21.30 -3.00
N THR A 441 -26.43 -21.62 -3.05
CA THR A 441 -25.73 -22.35 -2.00
C THR A 441 -25.58 -21.55 -0.70
N HIS A 442 -25.80 -20.22 -0.73
CA HIS A 442 -25.64 -19.36 0.44
C HIS A 442 -26.70 -18.27 0.51
N GLU A 443 -27.83 -18.57 1.15
CA GLU A 443 -28.97 -17.65 1.31
C GLU A 443 -28.58 -16.34 2.00
N THR A 444 -29.01 -15.21 1.42
CA THR A 444 -28.87 -13.89 2.05
C THR A 444 -29.85 -13.71 3.21
N LYS A 445 -29.33 -13.31 4.38
CA LYS A 445 -30.12 -13.00 5.57
C LYS A 445 -30.33 -11.49 5.69
N PHE A 446 -31.57 -11.08 5.92
CA PHE A 446 -31.97 -9.69 6.15
C PHE A 446 -32.47 -9.60 7.59
N LEU A 447 -31.78 -8.85 8.44
CA LEU A 447 -32.00 -8.84 9.88
C LEU A 447 -32.22 -7.42 10.38
N THR A 448 -33.12 -7.25 11.34
CA THR A 448 -33.16 -6.09 12.22
C THR A 448 -31.96 -6.11 13.18
N LEU A 449 -31.66 -4.99 13.85
CA LEU A 449 -30.62 -4.95 14.87
C LEU A 449 -30.83 -5.98 15.99
N LYS A 450 -32.08 -6.21 16.39
CA LYS A 450 -32.43 -7.16 17.44
C LYS A 450 -32.14 -8.60 17.01
N GLU A 451 -32.63 -8.99 15.83
CA GLU A 451 -32.38 -10.32 15.28
C GLU A 451 -30.87 -10.54 15.05
N PHE A 452 -30.14 -9.54 14.58
CA PHE A 452 -28.70 -9.63 14.42
C PHE A 452 -27.98 -9.92 15.75
N LYS A 453 -28.35 -9.23 16.84
CA LYS A 453 -27.78 -9.49 18.17
C LYS A 453 -27.99 -10.95 18.63
N GLU A 454 -29.12 -11.55 18.28
CA GLU A 454 -29.42 -12.95 18.60
C GLU A 454 -28.56 -13.95 17.80
N THR A 455 -27.97 -13.52 16.67
CA THR A 455 -27.06 -14.36 15.87
C THR A 455 -25.61 -14.36 16.36
N ILE A 456 -25.22 -13.37 17.16
CA ILE A 456 -23.86 -13.25 17.71
C ILE A 456 -23.76 -14.21 18.89
N LYS A 457 -22.95 -15.26 18.73
CA LYS A 457 -22.68 -16.27 19.78
C LYS A 457 -21.34 -16.05 20.45
#